data_AF-A0A973HI82-F1
#
_entry.id   AF-A0A973HI82-F1
#
_cell.length_a   1.000
_cell.length_b   1.000
_cell.length_c   1.000
_cell.angle_alpha   90.00
_cell.angle_beta   90.00
_cell.angle_gamma   90.00
#
_symmetry.space_group_name_H-M   'P 1'
#
loop_
_entity.id
_entity.type
_entity.pdbx_description
1 polymer ?
#
loop_
_entity_poly.entity_id
_entity_poly.type
_entity_poly.pdbx_seq_one_letter_code
_entity_poly.pdbx_strand_id
1 'polypeptide(L)'
;MNYSPYQVFDREYWAELRASVPLTLSAIELKQLQGINERVSIEEVCDIYLPLSRLLNLYVTNRMQRRVVRDQFLGRKVAKVPYIISLAGSVAVGKSTTARILQALLQCWHEHPKVALVTTDGFLYPNAYLKEHDMMKRKGFPESYDINALVKFVADIKSGNARVTAPVYSHFSYDIEPDNEVVVEQPDIVILEGLNVLQSGLEYPNDPHRVFVSDFVDFSIYVDADTENLENWYVQRFLQLRESAFSDSSSYFHHYAKLGEDEAKDVALNIWRTINGKNLVENILPTRERANLILTKDLNHQVHQVKLRK
;
A
#
# COMPACT_ATOMS: atom_id res chain seq x y z
N MET A 1 3.82 22.34 25.14
CA MET A 1 2.70 21.38 25.09
C MET A 1 2.78 20.65 23.75
N ASN A 2 3.03 19.35 23.76
CA ASN A 2 3.06 18.55 22.53
C ASN A 2 1.61 18.21 22.14
N TYR A 3 0.99 19.06 21.33
CA TYR A 3 -0.31 18.78 20.73
C TYR A 3 -0.14 17.79 19.57
N SER A 4 -0.15 16.49 19.88
CA SER A 4 -0.19 15.44 18.86
C SER A 4 -1.62 14.91 18.70
N PRO A 5 -2.15 14.80 17.47
CA PRO A 5 -3.43 14.16 17.21
C PRO A 5 -3.36 12.62 17.31
N TYR A 6 -2.17 12.06 17.58
CA TYR A 6 -1.95 10.62 17.70
C TYR A 6 -1.76 10.18 19.15
N GLN A 7 -2.29 8.99 19.46
CA GLN A 7 -1.82 8.12 20.53
C GLN A 7 -0.60 7.36 20.00
N VAL A 8 0.44 7.24 20.82
CA VAL A 8 1.70 6.57 20.44
C VAL A 8 1.85 5.34 21.32
N PHE A 9 2.13 4.22 20.68
CA PHE A 9 2.36 2.93 21.32
C PHE A 9 3.75 2.44 20.94
N ASP A 10 4.50 1.96 21.92
CA ASP A 10 5.66 1.12 21.64
C ASP A 10 5.22 -0.29 21.24
N ARG A 11 6.18 -1.08 20.79
CA ARG A 11 5.96 -2.46 20.34
C ARG A 11 5.37 -3.35 21.42
N GLU A 12 5.90 -3.28 22.64
CA GLU A 12 5.50 -4.15 23.75
C GLU A 12 4.03 -3.94 24.10
N TYR A 13 3.64 -2.67 24.30
CA TYR A 13 2.24 -2.32 24.57
C TYR A 13 1.32 -2.71 23.40
N TRP A 14 1.74 -2.46 22.16
CA TRP A 14 0.94 -2.81 20.98
C TRP A 14 0.70 -4.33 20.87
N ALA A 15 1.72 -5.14 21.16
CA ALA A 15 1.63 -6.59 21.12
C ALA A 15 0.61 -7.16 22.11
N GLU A 16 0.48 -6.55 23.30
CA GLU A 16 -0.51 -6.94 24.31
C GLU A 16 -1.96 -6.75 23.81
N LEU A 17 -2.19 -5.81 22.89
CA LEU A 17 -3.52 -5.55 22.31
C LEU A 17 -4.04 -6.70 21.44
N ARG A 18 -3.22 -7.71 21.13
CA ARG A 18 -3.69 -8.95 20.48
C ARG A 18 -4.79 -9.64 21.31
N ALA A 19 -4.75 -9.48 22.64
CA ALA A 19 -5.59 -10.20 23.59
C ALA A 19 -5.65 -11.71 23.30
N SER A 20 -6.85 -12.28 23.11
CA SER A 20 -7.07 -13.70 22.85
C SER A 20 -7.29 -14.06 21.37
N VAL A 21 -6.95 -13.16 20.43
CA VAL A 21 -7.09 -13.46 19.00
C VAL A 21 -6.09 -14.56 18.62
N PRO A 22 -6.53 -15.74 18.17
CA PRO A 22 -5.62 -16.81 17.79
C PRO A 22 -4.90 -16.44 16.49
N LEU A 23 -3.63 -16.84 16.38
CA LEU A 23 -2.94 -16.84 15.10
C LEU A 23 -3.57 -17.93 14.23
N THR A 24 -4.29 -17.53 13.19
CA THR A 24 -4.95 -18.44 12.24
C THR A 24 -4.05 -18.89 11.10
N LEU A 25 -2.99 -18.12 10.80
CA LEU A 25 -2.05 -18.42 9.71
C LEU A 25 -0.91 -19.33 10.19
N SER A 26 -0.64 -20.37 9.42
CA SER A 26 0.52 -21.23 9.58
C SER A 26 1.81 -20.53 9.16
N ALA A 27 2.95 -21.04 9.65
CA ALA A 27 4.28 -20.55 9.25
C ALA A 27 4.52 -20.63 7.73
N ILE A 28 3.90 -21.61 7.06
CA ILE A 28 4.04 -21.82 5.61
C ILE A 28 3.28 -20.73 4.85
N GLU A 29 2.04 -20.43 5.25
CA GLU A 29 1.24 -19.36 4.65
C GLU A 29 1.93 -18.01 4.84
N LEU A 30 2.49 -17.74 6.02
CA LEU A 30 3.24 -16.50 6.26
C LEU A 30 4.46 -16.36 5.35
N LYS A 31 5.19 -17.46 5.11
CA LYS A 31 6.35 -17.45 4.21
C LYS A 31 5.97 -17.14 2.75
N GLN A 32 4.78 -17.52 2.32
CA GLN A 32 4.28 -17.24 0.97
C GLN A 32 3.83 -15.77 0.79
N LEU A 33 3.52 -15.07 1.87
CA LEU A 33 3.07 -13.66 1.83
C LEU A 33 4.24 -12.65 1.84
N GLN A 34 5.45 -13.11 2.20
CA GLN A 34 6.66 -12.29 2.28
C GLN A 34 7.10 -11.74 0.91
N GLY A 35 7.61 -10.51 0.90
CA GLY A 35 8.25 -9.92 -0.28
C GLY A 35 9.69 -10.43 -0.48
N ILE A 36 10.27 -10.17 -1.65
CA ILE A 36 11.60 -10.65 -2.07
C ILE A 36 12.70 -10.38 -1.03
N ASN A 37 12.65 -9.21 -0.37
CA ASN A 37 13.65 -8.79 0.61
C ASN A 37 13.12 -8.64 2.05
N GLU A 38 11.86 -9.00 2.30
CA GLU A 38 11.22 -8.76 3.60
C GLU A 38 10.96 -10.07 4.33
N ARG A 39 11.80 -10.34 5.33
CA ARG A 39 11.60 -11.45 6.26
C ARG A 39 10.71 -10.98 7.40
N VAL A 40 9.41 -11.16 7.23
CA VAL A 40 8.46 -10.92 8.32
C VAL A 40 8.46 -12.15 9.23
N SER A 41 8.98 -12.02 10.46
CA SER A 41 8.97 -13.11 11.43
C SER A 41 7.55 -13.42 11.91
N ILE A 42 7.33 -14.63 12.42
CA ILE A 42 6.04 -14.99 13.03
C ILE A 42 5.75 -14.07 14.22
N GLU A 43 6.79 -13.71 14.98
CA GLU A 43 6.70 -12.73 16.07
C GLU A 43 6.20 -11.37 15.57
N GLU A 44 6.71 -10.87 14.45
CA GLU A 44 6.21 -9.62 13.84
C GLU A 44 4.71 -9.72 13.50
N VAL A 45 4.27 -10.85 12.95
CA VAL A 45 2.84 -11.09 12.66
C VAL A 45 2.02 -11.08 13.94
N CYS A 46 2.46 -11.80 14.96
CA CYS A 46 1.77 -11.91 16.23
C CYS A 46 1.69 -10.58 17.00
N ASP A 47 2.81 -9.84 17.02
CA ASP A 47 2.96 -8.65 17.85
C ASP A 47 2.39 -7.41 17.17
N ILE A 48 2.39 -7.35 15.83
CA ILE A 48 2.03 -6.13 15.11
C ILE A 48 0.75 -6.33 14.30
N TYR A 49 0.75 -7.32 13.41
CA TYR A 49 -0.30 -7.46 12.40
C TYR A 49 -1.57 -8.11 12.93
N LEU A 50 -1.50 -9.00 13.94
CA LEU A 50 -2.68 -9.53 14.61
C LEU A 50 -3.46 -8.45 15.38
N PRO A 51 -2.86 -7.67 16.31
CA PRO A 51 -3.56 -6.55 16.93
C PRO A 51 -4.11 -5.55 15.91
N LEU A 52 -3.36 -5.27 14.85
CA LEU A 52 -3.82 -4.39 13.77
C LEU A 52 -5.04 -4.95 13.05
N SER A 53 -5.04 -6.24 12.68
CA SER A 53 -6.20 -6.88 12.03
C SER A 53 -7.43 -6.87 12.93
N ARG A 54 -7.25 -7.08 14.24
CA ARG A 54 -8.32 -6.98 15.25
C ARG A 54 -8.87 -5.56 15.34
N LEU A 55 -7.98 -4.56 15.40
CA LEU A 55 -8.37 -3.15 15.41
C LEU A 55 -9.20 -2.84 14.16
N LEU A 56 -8.70 -3.18 12.98
CA LEU A 56 -9.39 -2.97 11.71
C LEU A 56 -10.75 -3.68 11.67
N ASN A 57 -10.85 -4.92 12.19
CA ASN A 57 -12.12 -5.63 12.30
C ASN A 57 -13.16 -4.85 13.12
N LEU A 58 -12.75 -4.27 14.27
CA LEU A 58 -13.63 -3.43 15.08
C LEU A 58 -14.09 -2.17 14.33
N TYR A 59 -13.20 -1.53 13.57
CA TYR A 59 -13.55 -0.36 12.75
C TYR A 59 -14.53 -0.73 11.61
N VAL A 60 -14.30 -1.84 10.92
CA VAL A 60 -15.18 -2.36 9.86
C VAL A 60 -16.57 -2.66 10.42
N THR A 61 -16.63 -3.40 11.53
CA THR A 61 -17.90 -3.77 12.19
C THR A 61 -18.69 -2.54 12.64
N ASN A 62 -18.03 -1.58 13.29
CA ASN A 62 -18.67 -0.32 13.71
C ASN A 62 -19.20 0.49 12.51
N ARG A 63 -18.46 0.53 11.40
CA ARG A 63 -18.88 1.21 10.17
C ARG A 63 -20.12 0.57 9.57
N MET A 64 -20.17 -0.76 9.54
CA MET A 64 -21.34 -1.52 9.06
C MET A 64 -22.58 -1.25 9.93
N GLN A 65 -22.44 -1.26 11.26
CA GLN A 65 -23.55 -0.95 12.17
C GLN A 65 -24.08 0.47 12.00
N ARG A 66 -23.17 1.46 11.95
CA ARG A 66 -23.55 2.88 11.72
C ARG A 66 -24.28 3.06 10.40
N ARG A 67 -23.91 2.28 9.38
CA ARG A 67 -24.58 2.30 8.10
C ARG A 67 -26.03 1.79 8.19
N VAL A 68 -26.26 0.68 8.87
CA VAL A 68 -27.62 0.13 9.04
C VAL A 68 -28.55 1.21 9.63
N VAL A 69 -28.10 1.89 10.69
CA VAL A 69 -28.87 2.98 11.32
C VAL A 69 -29.14 4.13 10.34
N ARG A 70 -28.13 4.55 9.56
CA ARG A 70 -28.26 5.63 8.58
C ARG A 70 -29.23 5.24 7.45
N ASP A 71 -29.09 4.05 6.89
CA ASP A 71 -29.89 3.62 5.75
C ASP A 71 -31.36 3.38 6.19
N GLN A 72 -31.59 2.92 7.42
CA GLN A 72 -32.92 2.86 8.05
C GLN A 72 -33.54 4.25 8.20
N PHE A 73 -32.78 5.24 8.71
CA PHE A 73 -33.24 6.62 8.82
C PHE A 73 -33.60 7.23 7.45
N LEU A 74 -32.83 6.92 6.40
CA LEU A 74 -33.06 7.40 5.03
C LEU A 74 -34.13 6.62 4.26
N GLY A 75 -34.72 5.56 4.84
CA GLY A 75 -35.70 4.70 4.16
C GLY A 75 -35.13 3.96 2.94
N ARG A 76 -33.82 3.69 2.92
CA ARG A 76 -33.14 3.01 1.81
C ARG A 76 -32.84 1.56 2.17
N LYS A 77 -32.83 0.67 1.17
CA LYS A 77 -32.29 -0.68 1.35
C LYS A 77 -30.78 -0.58 1.63
N VAL A 78 -30.30 -1.39 2.57
CA VAL A 78 -28.88 -1.51 2.86
C VAL A 78 -28.19 -2.12 1.64
N ALA A 79 -27.49 -1.30 0.86
CA ALA A 79 -26.60 -1.80 -0.18
C ALA A 79 -25.30 -2.33 0.45
N LYS A 80 -24.59 -3.24 -0.21
CA LYS A 80 -23.24 -3.63 0.21
C LYS A 80 -22.27 -2.62 -0.39
N VAL A 81 -21.51 -1.90 0.44
CA VAL A 81 -20.45 -0.97 0.00
C VAL A 81 -19.21 -1.38 0.77
N PRO A 82 -18.10 -1.68 0.09
CA PRO A 82 -16.90 -2.17 0.74
C PRO A 82 -16.29 -1.15 1.69
N TYR A 83 -15.65 -1.64 2.76
CA TYR A 83 -14.76 -0.84 3.58
C TYR A 83 -13.42 -0.70 2.85
N ILE A 84 -12.91 0.52 2.67
CA ILE A 84 -11.66 0.75 1.94
C ILE A 84 -10.55 1.08 2.93
N ILE A 85 -9.50 0.27 2.91
CA ILE A 85 -8.27 0.48 3.67
C ILE A 85 -7.17 0.89 2.70
N SER A 86 -6.53 2.04 2.89
CA SER A 86 -5.38 2.42 2.07
C SER A 86 -4.05 2.18 2.77
N LEU A 87 -3.03 1.78 2.02
CA LEU A 87 -1.65 1.59 2.49
C LEU A 87 -0.70 2.51 1.71
N ALA A 88 -0.13 3.48 2.41
CA ALA A 88 0.83 4.44 1.88
C ALA A 88 2.24 4.22 2.46
N GLY A 89 3.23 4.92 1.89
CA GLY A 89 4.62 4.83 2.30
C GLY A 89 5.60 4.80 1.12
N SER A 90 6.88 4.87 1.44
CA SER A 90 7.96 4.93 0.44
C SER A 90 8.07 3.67 -0.44
N VAL A 91 8.80 3.78 -1.55
CA VAL A 91 9.29 2.61 -2.27
C VAL A 91 10.17 1.77 -1.33
N ALA A 92 10.06 0.44 -1.41
CA ALA A 92 10.83 -0.52 -0.60
C ALA A 92 10.58 -0.51 0.92
N VAL A 93 9.63 0.28 1.44
CA VAL A 93 9.29 0.24 2.88
C VAL A 93 8.53 -1.02 3.31
N GLY A 94 7.90 -1.72 2.35
CA GLY A 94 7.16 -2.97 2.59
C GLY A 94 5.65 -2.90 2.59
N LYS A 95 5.09 -1.88 1.92
CA LYS A 95 3.63 -1.74 1.75
C LYS A 95 2.98 -3.00 1.20
N SER A 96 3.48 -3.58 0.10
CA SER A 96 2.86 -4.74 -0.53
C SER A 96 2.92 -5.99 0.36
N THR A 97 3.97 -6.14 1.18
CA THR A 97 4.05 -7.22 2.18
C THR A 97 3.03 -7.01 3.30
N THR A 98 2.96 -5.80 3.85
CA THR A 98 1.92 -5.41 4.83
C THR A 98 0.51 -5.65 4.26
N ALA A 99 0.28 -5.31 2.99
CA ALA A 99 -1.00 -5.48 2.31
C ALA A 99 -1.42 -6.94 2.20
N ARG A 100 -0.51 -7.82 1.76
CA ARG A 100 -0.76 -9.27 1.65
C ARG A 100 -1.00 -9.92 3.02
N ILE A 101 -0.23 -9.54 4.04
CA ILE A 101 -0.43 -10.04 5.40
C ILE A 101 -1.79 -9.60 5.94
N LEU A 102 -2.14 -8.32 5.82
CA LEU A 102 -3.44 -7.81 6.26
C LEU A 102 -4.59 -8.44 5.48
N GLN A 103 -4.44 -8.65 4.18
CA GLN A 103 -5.43 -9.36 3.37
C GLN A 103 -5.69 -10.74 3.94
N ALA A 104 -4.65 -11.55 4.15
CA ALA A 104 -4.77 -12.90 4.67
C ALA A 104 -5.41 -12.93 6.08
N LEU A 105 -4.96 -12.04 6.98
CA LEU A 105 -5.51 -11.97 8.33
C LEU A 105 -6.97 -11.50 8.38
N LEU A 106 -7.34 -10.53 7.53
CA LEU A 106 -8.72 -10.02 7.48
C LEU A 106 -9.68 -11.05 6.88
N GLN A 107 -9.24 -11.85 5.90
CA GLN A 107 -10.05 -12.94 5.33
C GLN A 107 -10.41 -14.03 6.35
N CYS A 108 -9.68 -14.14 7.46
CA CYS A 108 -9.98 -15.12 8.51
C CYS A 108 -11.20 -14.77 9.37
N TRP A 109 -11.74 -13.55 9.27
CA TRP A 109 -12.90 -13.13 10.05
C TRP A 109 -14.21 -13.43 9.31
N HIS A 110 -15.14 -14.06 10.01
CA HIS A 110 -16.42 -14.49 9.43
C HIS A 110 -17.31 -13.34 8.95
N GLU A 111 -17.13 -12.13 9.51
CA GLU A 111 -17.90 -10.94 9.18
C GLU A 111 -17.55 -10.34 7.81
N HIS A 112 -16.35 -10.59 7.28
CA HIS A 112 -15.86 -9.99 6.02
C HIS A 112 -14.91 -10.93 5.24
N PRO A 113 -15.41 -12.09 4.77
CA PRO A 113 -14.56 -13.11 4.14
C PRO A 113 -13.96 -12.66 2.78
N LYS A 114 -14.53 -11.66 2.09
CA LYS A 114 -14.06 -11.23 0.78
C LYS A 114 -13.21 -9.96 0.87
N VAL A 115 -11.90 -10.14 0.92
CA VAL A 115 -10.92 -9.03 0.91
C VAL A 115 -10.19 -8.95 -0.43
N ALA A 116 -10.39 -7.86 -1.16
CA ALA A 116 -9.66 -7.56 -2.39
C ALA A 116 -8.40 -6.74 -2.11
N LEU A 117 -7.35 -6.94 -2.90
CA LEU A 117 -6.11 -6.17 -2.86
C LEU A 117 -5.86 -5.57 -4.24
N VAL A 118 -5.64 -4.25 -4.29
CA VAL A 118 -5.41 -3.49 -5.53
C VAL A 118 -4.21 -2.57 -5.30
N THR A 119 -3.28 -2.54 -6.25
CA THR A 119 -2.14 -1.61 -6.20
C THR A 119 -2.41 -0.41 -7.09
N THR A 120 -1.94 0.78 -6.70
CA THR A 120 -2.11 1.98 -7.54
C THR A 120 -1.17 2.01 -8.73
N ASP A 121 -0.13 1.17 -8.76
CA ASP A 121 0.80 1.06 -9.89
C ASP A 121 0.08 0.71 -11.20
N GLY A 122 -1.05 -0.01 -11.14
CA GLY A 122 -1.93 -0.25 -12.29
C GLY A 122 -2.57 1.01 -12.89
N PHE A 123 -2.51 2.14 -12.20
CA PHE A 123 -3.01 3.43 -12.68
C PHE A 123 -1.86 4.34 -13.15
N LEU A 124 -0.63 3.83 -13.30
CA LEU A 124 0.41 4.54 -14.03
C LEU A 124 0.02 4.65 -15.50
N TYR A 125 0.41 5.73 -16.16
CA TYR A 125 0.32 5.79 -17.60
C TYR A 125 1.23 4.73 -18.25
N PRO A 126 0.83 4.10 -19.37
CA PRO A 126 1.68 3.17 -20.11
C PRO A 126 3.00 3.81 -20.53
N ASN A 127 4.06 3.00 -20.69
CA ASN A 127 5.39 3.50 -21.08
C ASN A 127 5.37 4.30 -22.37
N ALA A 128 4.51 3.96 -23.33
CA ALA A 128 4.38 4.71 -24.57
C ALA A 128 4.02 6.18 -24.30
N TYR A 129 3.01 6.42 -23.47
CA TYR A 129 2.59 7.75 -23.05
C TYR A 129 3.69 8.46 -22.23
N LEU A 130 4.30 7.76 -21.27
CA LEU A 130 5.37 8.33 -20.45
C LEU A 130 6.61 8.71 -21.27
N LYS A 131 6.92 7.98 -22.35
CA LYS A 131 8.02 8.32 -23.28
C LYS A 131 7.69 9.55 -24.12
N GLU A 132 6.48 9.63 -24.65
CA GLU A 132 6.03 10.77 -25.45
C GLU A 132 6.04 12.10 -24.67
N HIS A 133 5.87 12.03 -23.35
CA HIS A 133 5.83 13.20 -22.46
C HIS A 133 7.10 13.39 -21.62
N ASP A 134 8.21 12.70 -21.93
CA ASP A 134 9.48 12.78 -21.20
C ASP A 134 9.38 12.45 -19.68
N MET A 135 8.39 11.64 -19.29
CA MET A 135 8.08 11.29 -17.89
C MET A 135 8.61 9.91 -17.47
N MET A 136 9.38 9.21 -18.30
CA MET A 136 9.92 7.88 -17.94
C MET A 136 10.77 7.88 -16.65
N LYS A 137 11.48 8.97 -16.37
CA LYS A 137 12.27 9.15 -15.14
C LYS A 137 11.45 9.69 -13.96
N ARG A 138 10.15 9.88 -14.16
CA ARG A 138 9.18 10.39 -13.18
C ARG A 138 8.14 9.34 -12.79
N LYS A 139 8.34 8.06 -13.14
CA LYS A 139 7.48 6.97 -12.67
C LYS A 139 7.36 6.96 -11.14
N GLY A 140 6.13 6.96 -10.65
CA GLY A 140 5.79 7.05 -9.23
C GLY A 140 5.57 8.48 -8.73
N PHE A 141 5.95 9.51 -9.48
CA PHE A 141 5.56 10.89 -9.19
C PHE A 141 4.10 11.14 -9.57
N PRO A 142 3.42 12.15 -8.98
CA PRO A 142 2.01 12.43 -9.24
C PRO A 142 1.63 12.44 -10.73
N GLU A 143 2.39 13.14 -11.57
CA GLU A 143 2.10 13.28 -13.01
C GLU A 143 2.21 11.98 -13.83
N SER A 144 2.82 10.93 -13.27
CA SER A 144 2.93 9.64 -13.94
C SER A 144 1.68 8.75 -13.79
N TYR A 145 0.70 9.18 -12.99
CA TYR A 145 -0.55 8.46 -12.76
C TYR A 145 -1.74 9.06 -13.52
N ASP A 146 -2.60 8.18 -14.03
CA ASP A 146 -3.99 8.50 -14.36
C ASP A 146 -4.82 8.55 -13.07
N ILE A 147 -4.72 9.69 -12.39
CA ILE A 147 -5.42 9.94 -11.14
C ILE A 147 -6.94 9.98 -11.32
N ASN A 148 -7.43 10.37 -12.50
CA ASN A 148 -8.86 10.37 -12.84
C ASN A 148 -9.41 8.95 -12.86
N ALA A 149 -8.70 8.01 -13.49
CA ALA A 149 -9.05 6.59 -13.48
C ALA A 149 -9.02 6.01 -12.05
N LEU A 150 -8.02 6.37 -11.24
CA LEU A 150 -7.92 5.90 -9.85
C LEU A 150 -9.07 6.44 -8.96
N VAL A 151 -9.39 7.73 -9.06
CA VAL A 151 -10.51 8.33 -8.32
C VAL A 151 -11.84 7.73 -8.77
N LYS A 152 -12.02 7.54 -10.08
CA LYS A 152 -13.20 6.85 -10.63
C LYS A 152 -13.34 5.43 -10.08
N PHE A 153 -12.24 4.67 -10.03
CA PHE A 153 -12.22 3.30 -9.52
C PHE A 153 -12.74 3.22 -8.07
N VAL A 154 -12.20 4.04 -7.17
CA VAL A 154 -12.65 4.04 -5.76
C VAL A 154 -14.07 4.60 -5.59
N ALA A 155 -14.47 5.56 -6.44
CA ALA A 155 -15.83 6.10 -6.45
C ALA A 155 -16.86 5.06 -6.91
N ASP A 156 -16.53 4.27 -7.94
CA ASP A 156 -17.39 3.20 -8.46
C ASP A 156 -17.55 2.07 -7.41
N ILE A 157 -16.48 1.74 -6.69
CA ILE A 157 -16.54 0.83 -5.52
C ILE A 157 -17.45 1.41 -4.44
N LYS A 158 -17.27 2.69 -4.08
CA LYS A 158 -18.08 3.35 -3.04
C LYS A 158 -19.53 3.58 -3.42
N SER A 159 -19.83 3.57 -4.72
CA SER A 159 -21.19 3.63 -5.26
C SER A 159 -21.92 2.29 -5.17
N GLY A 160 -21.22 1.20 -4.80
CA GLY A 160 -21.80 -0.13 -4.66
C GLY A 160 -21.96 -0.86 -6.00
N ASN A 161 -21.19 -0.49 -7.02
CA ASN A 161 -21.17 -1.22 -8.29
C ASN A 161 -20.79 -2.69 -8.04
N ALA A 162 -21.53 -3.60 -8.67
CA ALA A 162 -21.36 -5.04 -8.42
C ALA A 162 -19.98 -5.56 -8.87
N ARG A 163 -19.43 -4.97 -9.93
CA ARG A 163 -18.15 -5.33 -10.53
C ARG A 163 -17.44 -4.05 -10.96
N VAL A 164 -16.19 -3.90 -10.53
CA VAL A 164 -15.30 -2.80 -10.92
C VAL A 164 -13.96 -3.42 -11.30
N THR A 165 -13.31 -2.92 -12.35
CA THR A 165 -12.01 -3.41 -12.80
C THR A 165 -10.92 -2.37 -12.58
N ALA A 166 -9.69 -2.82 -12.34
CA ALA A 166 -8.50 -1.99 -12.28
C ALA A 166 -7.42 -2.56 -13.23
N PRO A 167 -6.62 -1.73 -13.90
CA PRO A 167 -5.55 -2.23 -14.75
C PRO A 167 -4.44 -2.89 -13.92
N VAL A 168 -3.67 -3.77 -14.54
CA VAL A 168 -2.55 -4.47 -13.90
C VAL A 168 -1.23 -3.86 -14.33
N TYR A 169 -0.34 -3.60 -13.38
CA TYR A 169 1.05 -3.24 -13.62
C TYR A 169 1.96 -4.44 -13.36
N SER A 170 2.92 -4.66 -14.25
CA SER A 170 3.92 -5.72 -14.10
C SER A 170 5.28 -5.12 -13.83
N HIS A 171 5.88 -5.46 -12.68
CA HIS A 171 7.27 -5.10 -12.38
C HIS A 171 8.27 -5.87 -13.23
N PHE A 172 7.84 -6.92 -13.96
CA PHE A 172 8.67 -7.71 -14.85
C PHE A 172 8.85 -7.04 -16.21
N SER A 173 7.74 -6.69 -16.86
CA SER A 173 7.73 -5.91 -18.11
C SER A 173 7.95 -4.41 -17.87
N TYR A 174 7.82 -3.98 -16.61
CA TYR A 174 7.91 -2.59 -16.17
C TYR A 174 6.92 -1.69 -16.92
N ASP A 175 5.70 -2.18 -17.13
CA ASP A 175 4.61 -1.49 -17.83
C ASP A 175 3.22 -1.97 -17.38
N ILE A 176 2.19 -1.31 -17.89
CA ILE A 176 0.80 -1.76 -17.81
C ILE A 176 0.61 -2.98 -18.72
N GLU A 177 -0.09 -3.99 -18.20
CA GLU A 177 -0.44 -5.21 -18.92
C GLU A 177 -1.81 -5.02 -19.61
N PRO A 178 -1.88 -4.81 -20.94
CA PRO A 178 -3.09 -4.33 -21.62
C PRO A 178 -4.26 -5.32 -21.59
N ASP A 179 -3.98 -6.62 -21.49
CA ASP A 179 -5.00 -7.68 -21.52
C ASP A 179 -5.36 -8.19 -20.11
N ASN A 180 -4.77 -7.62 -19.06
CA ASN A 180 -4.93 -8.08 -17.68
C ASN A 180 -5.60 -7.01 -16.82
N GLU A 181 -6.65 -7.40 -16.12
CA GLU A 181 -7.37 -6.54 -15.17
C GLU A 181 -7.60 -7.27 -13.85
N VAL A 182 -7.52 -6.53 -12.74
CA VAL A 182 -8.00 -7.00 -11.45
C VAL A 182 -9.51 -6.77 -11.39
N VAL A 183 -10.27 -7.85 -11.25
CA VAL A 183 -11.73 -7.81 -11.12
C VAL A 183 -12.12 -7.75 -9.64
N VAL A 184 -12.76 -6.66 -9.22
CA VAL A 184 -13.26 -6.45 -7.86
C VAL A 184 -14.78 -6.59 -7.85
N GLU A 185 -15.26 -7.71 -7.32
CA GLU A 185 -16.70 -8.04 -7.29
C GLU A 185 -17.25 -8.04 -5.86
N GLN A 186 -18.02 -7.02 -5.48
CA GLN A 186 -18.68 -6.90 -4.17
C GLN A 186 -17.85 -7.38 -2.94
N PRO A 187 -16.60 -6.92 -2.77
CA PRO A 187 -15.82 -7.29 -1.60
C PRO A 187 -16.43 -6.71 -0.33
N ASP A 188 -16.08 -7.29 0.82
CA ASP A 188 -16.36 -6.69 2.12
C ASP A 188 -15.33 -5.60 2.43
N ILE A 189 -14.07 -5.86 2.08
CA ILE A 189 -12.93 -4.95 2.26
C ILE A 189 -12.14 -4.83 0.96
N VAL A 190 -11.70 -3.61 0.63
CA VAL A 190 -10.70 -3.35 -0.41
C VAL A 190 -9.48 -2.76 0.25
N ILE A 191 -8.33 -3.41 0.09
CA ILE A 191 -7.03 -2.87 0.43
C ILE A 191 -6.46 -2.20 -0.82
N LEU A 192 -6.27 -0.88 -0.77
CA LEU A 192 -5.67 -0.09 -1.84
C LEU A 192 -4.25 0.31 -1.43
N GLU A 193 -3.24 -0.27 -2.07
CA GLU A 193 -1.83 -0.04 -1.75
C GLU A 193 -1.17 0.85 -2.80
N GLY A 194 -0.43 1.87 -2.38
CA GLY A 194 0.24 2.75 -3.34
C GLY A 194 0.95 3.93 -2.71
N LEU A 195 1.81 4.57 -3.49
CA LEU A 195 2.57 5.74 -3.05
C LEU A 195 1.68 6.98 -2.86
N ASN A 196 0.64 7.09 -3.70
CA ASN A 196 -0.18 8.28 -3.89
C ASN A 196 -1.56 8.23 -3.20
N VAL A 197 -1.90 7.16 -2.47
CA VAL A 197 -3.25 6.99 -1.89
C VAL A 197 -3.63 8.04 -0.83
N LEU A 198 -2.63 8.74 -0.29
CA LEU A 198 -2.80 9.84 0.66
C LEU A 198 -2.52 11.22 0.06
N GLN A 199 -2.33 11.35 -1.25
CA GLN A 199 -2.14 12.65 -1.91
C GLN A 199 -3.45 13.43 -2.03
N SER A 200 -3.35 14.73 -2.29
CA SER A 200 -4.45 15.68 -2.52
C SER A 200 -4.17 16.52 -3.77
N GLY A 201 -4.97 17.55 -4.01
CA GLY A 201 -4.82 18.44 -5.15
C GLY A 201 -3.56 19.30 -5.09
N LEU A 202 -2.90 19.41 -3.92
CA LEU A 202 -1.62 20.10 -3.80
C LEU A 202 -0.53 19.41 -4.63
N GLU A 203 -0.59 18.09 -4.74
CA GLU A 203 0.34 17.28 -5.49
C GLU A 203 0.03 17.22 -7.01
N TYR A 204 -1.14 17.72 -7.43
CA TYR A 204 -1.59 17.76 -8.83
C TYR A 204 -1.98 19.20 -9.25
N PRO A 205 -1.03 20.16 -9.27
CA PRO A 205 -1.34 21.57 -9.53
C PRO A 205 -1.91 21.83 -10.93
N ASN A 206 -1.59 20.95 -11.89
CA ASN A 206 -2.03 21.05 -13.29
C ASN A 206 -3.40 20.39 -13.56
N ASP A 207 -3.90 19.57 -12.62
CA ASP A 207 -5.24 18.97 -12.67
C ASP A 207 -5.84 18.96 -11.25
N PRO A 208 -6.29 20.13 -10.74
CA PRO A 208 -6.77 20.25 -9.37
C PRO A 208 -8.14 19.56 -9.22
N HIS A 209 -8.11 18.26 -8.94
CA HIS A 209 -9.30 17.54 -8.50
C HIS A 209 -9.81 18.11 -7.17
N ARG A 210 -11.13 18.16 -7.03
CA ARG A 210 -11.78 18.54 -5.76
C ARG A 210 -12.10 17.35 -4.86
N VAL A 211 -11.96 16.14 -5.40
CA VAL A 211 -12.24 14.87 -4.72
C VAL A 211 -11.00 14.01 -4.85
N PHE A 212 -10.55 13.43 -3.74
CA PHE A 212 -9.33 12.66 -3.65
C PHE A 212 -9.61 11.20 -3.33
N VAL A 213 -8.62 10.35 -3.56
CA VAL A 213 -8.68 8.93 -3.15
C VAL A 213 -9.03 8.81 -1.66
N SER A 214 -8.45 9.68 -0.82
CA SER A 214 -8.70 9.69 0.63
C SER A 214 -10.16 9.96 1.01
N ASP A 215 -10.94 10.64 0.16
CA ASP A 215 -12.36 10.94 0.45
C ASP A 215 -13.23 9.68 0.35
N PHE A 216 -12.74 8.65 -0.35
CA PHE A 216 -13.37 7.35 -0.49
C PHE A 216 -12.76 6.29 0.43
N VAL A 217 -11.65 6.58 1.12
CA VAL A 217 -10.99 5.65 2.05
C VAL A 217 -11.62 5.77 3.44
N ASP A 218 -11.90 4.64 4.10
CA ASP A 218 -12.42 4.64 5.48
C ASP A 218 -11.31 4.59 6.54
N PHE A 219 -10.19 3.95 6.22
CA PHE A 219 -9.02 3.86 7.11
C PHE A 219 -7.72 3.86 6.30
N SER A 220 -6.79 4.72 6.65
CA SER A 220 -5.49 4.78 5.95
C SER A 220 -4.33 4.49 6.89
N ILE A 221 -3.42 3.64 6.46
CA ILE A 221 -2.17 3.31 7.15
C ILE A 221 -1.00 3.86 6.35
N TYR A 222 -0.03 4.47 7.02
CA TYR A 222 1.25 4.84 6.43
C TYR A 222 2.36 3.97 7.04
N VAL A 223 3.11 3.27 6.20
CA VAL A 223 4.30 2.52 6.62
C VAL A 223 5.52 3.45 6.50
N ASP A 224 6.14 3.74 7.64
CA ASP A 224 7.23 4.69 7.80
C ASP A 224 8.54 3.99 8.18
N ALA A 225 9.66 4.61 7.81
CA ALA A 225 11.00 4.22 8.23
C ALA A 225 11.96 5.38 7.96
N ASP A 226 13.10 5.39 8.64
CA ASP A 226 14.14 6.39 8.36
C ASP A 226 14.62 6.31 6.90
N THR A 227 14.87 7.47 6.29
CA THR A 227 15.28 7.57 4.87
C THR A 227 16.52 6.75 4.55
N GLU A 228 17.48 6.66 5.48
CA GLU A 228 18.68 5.84 5.32
C GLU A 228 18.36 4.34 5.27
N ASN A 229 17.42 3.87 6.09
CA ASN A 229 16.96 2.49 6.06
C ASN A 229 16.25 2.19 4.74
N LEU A 230 15.42 3.12 4.26
CA LEU A 230 14.73 2.98 2.98
C LEU A 230 15.70 2.90 1.80
N GLU A 231 16.76 3.74 1.77
CA GLU A 231 17.83 3.69 0.77
C GLU A 231 18.50 2.31 0.78
N ASN A 232 18.88 1.82 1.96
CA ASN A 232 19.54 0.53 2.12
C ASN A 232 18.64 -0.63 1.66
N TRP A 233 17.36 -0.65 2.04
CA TRP A 233 16.42 -1.69 1.63
C TRP A 233 16.15 -1.67 0.13
N TYR A 234 16.08 -0.48 -0.47
CA TYR A 234 15.95 -0.34 -1.91
C TYR A 234 17.15 -0.95 -2.65
N VAL A 235 18.37 -0.60 -2.22
CA VAL A 235 19.62 -1.12 -2.81
C VAL A 235 19.70 -2.63 -2.65
N GLN A 236 19.45 -3.17 -1.45
CA GLN A 236 19.45 -4.62 -1.21
C GLN A 236 18.43 -5.35 -2.10
N ARG A 237 17.21 -4.80 -2.23
CA ARG A 237 16.18 -5.36 -3.10
C ARG A 237 16.60 -5.33 -4.57
N PHE A 238 17.27 -4.26 -5.01
CA PHE A 238 17.78 -4.14 -6.37
C PHE A 238 18.84 -5.22 -6.66
N LEU A 239 19.78 -5.44 -5.73
CA LEU A 239 20.82 -6.46 -5.88
C LEU A 239 20.24 -7.89 -5.91
N GLN A 240 19.23 -8.18 -5.07
CA GLN A 240 18.53 -9.47 -5.12
C GLN A 240 17.77 -9.68 -6.43
N LEU A 241 17.10 -8.63 -6.93
CA LEU A 241 16.41 -8.69 -8.23
C LEU A 241 17.41 -8.90 -9.38
N ARG A 242 18.60 -8.30 -9.29
CA ARG A 242 19.69 -8.52 -10.24
C ARG A 242 20.08 -9.99 -10.34
N GLU A 243 20.21 -10.67 -9.20
CA GLU A 243 20.58 -12.09 -9.13
C GLU A 243 19.45 -13.05 -9.53
N SER A 244 18.20 -12.57 -9.51
CA SER A 244 17.01 -13.39 -9.76
C SER A 244 16.24 -12.89 -10.99
N ALA A 245 15.22 -12.05 -10.79
CA ALA A 245 14.27 -11.63 -11.83
C ALA A 245 14.92 -10.93 -13.04
N PHE A 246 16.04 -10.22 -12.87
CA PHE A 246 16.73 -9.55 -13.98
C PHE A 246 17.60 -10.52 -14.79
N SER A 247 17.93 -11.70 -14.26
CA SER A 247 18.68 -12.71 -15.02
C SER A 247 17.87 -13.28 -16.20
N ASP A 248 16.54 -13.17 -16.15
CA ASP A 248 15.66 -13.50 -17.27
C ASP A 248 15.82 -12.49 -18.41
N SER A 249 16.12 -12.99 -19.62
CA SER A 249 16.28 -12.18 -20.83
C SER A 249 15.05 -11.38 -21.25
N SER A 250 13.86 -11.79 -20.78
CA SER A 250 12.58 -11.10 -21.06
C SER A 250 12.22 -10.04 -20.03
N SER A 251 13.00 -9.92 -18.95
CA SER A 251 12.86 -8.85 -17.96
C SER A 251 13.24 -7.49 -18.56
N TYR A 252 12.45 -6.46 -18.31
CA TYR A 252 12.79 -5.08 -18.71
C TYR A 252 14.18 -4.65 -18.19
N PHE A 253 14.53 -5.13 -17.01
CA PHE A 253 15.76 -4.80 -16.31
C PHE A 253 16.91 -5.76 -16.59
N HIS A 254 16.79 -6.63 -17.60
CA HIS A 254 17.83 -7.61 -17.94
C HIS A 254 19.22 -6.99 -18.18
N HIS A 255 19.25 -5.76 -18.68
CA HIS A 255 20.50 -5.02 -18.87
C HIS A 255 21.29 -4.80 -17.57
N TYR A 256 20.65 -4.80 -16.40
CA TYR A 256 21.33 -4.71 -15.11
C TYR A 256 21.96 -6.02 -14.63
N ALA A 257 21.53 -7.18 -15.16
CA ALA A 257 22.10 -8.48 -14.79
C ALA A 257 23.56 -8.64 -15.21
N LYS A 258 24.03 -7.80 -16.15
CA LYS A 258 25.42 -7.80 -16.65
C LYS A 258 26.36 -6.93 -15.82
N LEU A 259 25.84 -6.11 -14.91
CA LEU A 259 26.65 -5.20 -14.09
C LEU A 259 27.33 -5.95 -12.94
N GLY A 260 28.57 -5.55 -12.63
CA GLY A 260 29.24 -5.96 -11.40
C GLY A 260 28.47 -5.51 -10.15
N GLU A 261 28.72 -6.11 -9.00
CA GLU A 261 27.98 -5.77 -7.76
C GLU A 261 28.14 -4.32 -7.33
N ASP A 262 29.36 -3.80 -7.34
CA ASP A 262 29.62 -2.41 -7.00
C ASP A 262 28.94 -1.44 -8.00
N GLU A 263 29.00 -1.75 -9.30
CA GLU A 263 28.36 -0.94 -10.33
C GLU A 263 26.83 -0.97 -10.22
N ALA A 264 26.24 -2.14 -9.96
CA ALA A 264 24.81 -2.28 -9.73
C ALA A 264 24.35 -1.51 -8.48
N LYS A 265 25.18 -1.49 -7.43
CA LYS A 265 24.93 -0.72 -6.22
C LYS A 265 24.97 0.78 -6.51
N ASP A 266 25.95 1.27 -7.27
CA ASP A 266 26.03 2.68 -7.67
C ASP A 266 24.83 3.11 -8.51
N VAL A 267 24.40 2.26 -9.45
CA VAL A 267 23.17 2.48 -10.23
C VAL A 267 21.94 2.54 -9.33
N ALA A 268 21.79 1.60 -8.39
CA ALA A 268 20.66 1.59 -7.46
C ALA A 268 20.62 2.84 -6.58
N LEU A 269 21.77 3.25 -6.04
CA LEU A 269 21.92 4.48 -5.25
C LEU A 269 21.57 5.73 -6.08
N ASN A 270 22.03 5.79 -7.33
CA ASN A 270 21.71 6.90 -8.21
C ASN A 270 20.20 6.98 -8.52
N ILE A 271 19.56 5.85 -8.81
CA ILE A 271 18.10 5.79 -9.01
C ILE A 271 17.36 6.23 -7.75
N TRP A 272 17.79 5.76 -6.57
CA TRP A 272 17.21 6.19 -5.30
C TRP A 272 17.30 7.71 -5.13
N ARG A 273 18.51 8.27 -5.23
CA ARG A 273 18.75 9.71 -4.98
C ARG A 273 18.04 10.62 -5.97
N THR A 274 17.96 10.22 -7.23
CA THR A 274 17.42 11.08 -8.30
C THR A 274 15.92 10.89 -8.54
N ILE A 275 15.34 9.75 -8.16
CA ILE A 275 13.94 9.40 -8.42
C ILE A 275 13.21 9.11 -7.11
N ASN A 276 13.47 7.98 -6.46
CA ASN A 276 12.63 7.49 -5.36
C ASN A 276 12.73 8.33 -4.08
N GLY A 277 13.93 8.69 -3.66
CA GLY A 277 14.20 9.54 -2.50
C GLY A 277 13.68 10.97 -2.71
N LYS A 278 13.81 11.51 -3.94
CA LYS A 278 13.21 12.79 -4.30
C LYS A 278 11.68 12.73 -4.21
N ASN A 279 11.07 11.69 -4.79
CA ASN A 279 9.62 11.49 -4.73
C ASN A 279 9.12 11.32 -3.29
N LEU A 280 9.87 10.61 -2.45
CA LEU A 280 9.56 10.43 -1.03
C LEU A 280 9.43 11.79 -0.33
N VAL A 281 10.46 12.63 -0.44
CA VAL A 281 10.51 13.92 0.25
C VAL A 281 9.46 14.89 -0.29
N GLU A 282 9.27 14.92 -1.62
CA GLU A 282 8.38 15.89 -2.27
C GLU A 282 6.90 15.51 -2.17
N ASN A 283 6.55 14.22 -2.31
CA ASN A 283 5.17 13.83 -2.60
C ASN A 283 4.59 12.72 -1.71
N ILE A 284 5.41 11.99 -0.94
CA ILE A 284 4.93 10.87 -0.11
C ILE A 284 4.99 11.21 1.37
N LEU A 285 6.16 11.58 1.89
CA LEU A 285 6.38 11.90 3.29
C LEU A 285 5.49 13.05 3.82
N PRO A 286 5.22 14.12 3.05
CA PRO A 286 4.30 15.18 3.50
C PRO A 286 2.88 14.68 3.77
N THR A 287 2.48 13.55 3.17
CA THR A 287 1.15 12.96 3.35
C THR A 287 1.03 12.10 4.60
N ARG A 288 2.14 11.76 5.28
CA ARG A 288 2.18 10.82 6.43
C ARG A 288 1.17 11.20 7.51
N GLU A 289 1.11 12.47 7.88
CA GLU A 289 0.25 12.94 8.97
C GLU A 289 -1.25 12.95 8.60
N ARG A 290 -1.61 12.62 7.35
CA ARG A 290 -3.00 12.38 6.94
C ARG A 290 -3.51 10.99 7.30
N ALA A 291 -2.61 10.06 7.64
CA ALA A 291 -2.98 8.69 7.97
C ALA A 291 -3.81 8.57 9.26
N ASN A 292 -4.62 7.51 9.37
CA ASN A 292 -5.26 7.14 10.63
C ASN A 292 -4.28 6.40 11.53
N LEU A 293 -3.38 5.61 10.93
CA LEU A 293 -2.37 4.84 11.64
C LEU A 293 -1.02 4.94 10.93
N ILE A 294 0.06 5.07 11.70
CA ILE A 294 1.43 5.07 11.20
C ILE A 294 2.18 3.90 11.83
N LEU A 295 2.77 3.03 11.01
CA LEU A 295 3.66 1.94 11.43
C LEU A 295 5.10 2.36 11.18
N THR A 296 5.89 2.58 12.22
CA THR A 296 7.30 2.97 12.06
C THR A 296 8.21 1.75 12.22
N LYS A 297 8.99 1.45 11.17
CA LYS A 297 9.92 0.33 11.10
C LYS A 297 11.34 0.75 11.47
N ASP A 298 12.04 -0.11 12.19
CA ASP A 298 13.48 -0.02 12.43
C ASP A 298 14.29 -0.60 11.26
N LEU A 299 15.62 -0.62 11.37
CA LEU A 299 16.55 -1.12 10.35
C LEU A 299 16.35 -2.59 9.94
N ASN A 300 15.79 -3.42 10.82
CA ASN A 300 15.54 -4.85 10.61
C ASN A 300 14.14 -5.12 10.03
N HIS A 301 13.46 -4.08 9.56
CA HIS A 301 12.06 -4.11 9.13
C HIS A 301 11.06 -4.45 10.25
N GLN A 302 11.45 -4.35 11.53
CA GLN A 302 10.55 -4.58 12.65
C GLN A 302 9.82 -3.28 13.00
N VAL A 303 8.50 -3.34 13.17
CA VAL A 303 7.74 -2.20 13.68
C VAL A 303 8.07 -2.00 15.15
N HIS A 304 8.64 -0.86 15.48
CA HIS A 304 9.00 -0.52 16.87
C HIS A 304 8.02 0.50 17.49
N GLN A 305 7.23 1.18 16.66
CA GLN A 305 6.26 2.18 17.09
C GLN A 305 5.01 2.15 16.22
N VAL A 306 3.86 2.29 16.86
CA VAL A 306 2.57 2.49 16.20
C VAL A 306 1.97 3.81 16.68
N LYS A 307 1.51 4.65 15.73
CA LYS A 307 0.73 5.84 16.05
C LYS A 307 -0.70 5.65 15.54
N LEU A 308 -1.70 5.86 16.39
CA LEU A 308 -3.12 5.80 16.03
C LEU A 308 -3.76 7.16 16.30
N ARG A 309 -4.52 7.68 15.34
CA ARG A 309 -5.24 8.94 15.48
C ARG A 309 -6.28 8.85 16.60
N LYS A 310 -6.35 9.89 17.44
CA LYS A 310 -7.31 10.05 18.55
C LYS A 310 -8.75 10.20 18.07
#